data_AF-A0A1T4K3C4-F1
#
_entry.id   AF-A0A1T4K3C4-F1
#
_cell.length_a   1.000
_cell.length_b   1.000
_cell.length_c   1.000
_cell.angle_alpha   90.00
_cell.angle_beta   90.00
_cell.angle_gamma   90.00
#
_symmetry.space_group_name_H-M   'P 1'
#
loop_
_entity.id
_entity.type
_entity.pdbx_description
1 polymer ?
#
loop_
_entity_poly.entity_id
_entity_poly.type
_entity_poly.pdbx_seq_one_letter_code
_entity_poly.pdbx_strand_id
1 'polypeptide(L)'
;MTEKILFGGYTKRVSEGMYSLDLNKETKQLENLTLIAKEPNPTYLVVDKSQHLYSVGAVEELGGVAAFSFENNQATLLNHVVSTGAPLCYVGVDEVRNLVYGANYHLGEVRVYKRLANGSLELADTAKHTGSGPHKNQTSPHVHYTDLTPDNRLVACDLGTDGVYLYDVSEEGKLSLVSTYQANAGAGSRHITFHPNGRIAYLFGELNSTIEVLAYDKEKAEFSLLQVISTLPEDFSGESAGAAVRLSADGKYLYASNRGHNSIVVYKVSENGEELTTIQWASTHGDFPRDFNFSQDEDFLIVANQDSDNVTLFARNKENGELVVVQKNVFLPEGTCVLSIGE
;
A
#
# COMPACT_ATOMS: atom_id res chain seq x y z
N MET A 1 -8.89 24.89 -5.55
CA MET A 1 -9.24 23.56 -6.12
C MET A 1 -9.25 22.55 -4.99
N THR A 2 -10.29 21.71 -4.92
CA THR A 2 -10.48 20.73 -3.83
C THR A 2 -10.31 19.32 -4.38
N GLU A 3 -9.51 18.51 -3.71
CA GLU A 3 -9.27 17.10 -4.07
C GLU A 3 -9.86 16.19 -2.99
N LYS A 4 -10.48 15.07 -3.38
CA LYS A 4 -11.00 14.07 -2.43
C LYS A 4 -9.91 13.08 -2.06
N ILE A 5 -9.73 12.89 -0.75
CA ILE A 5 -8.83 11.89 -0.19
C ILE A 5 -9.68 10.86 0.55
N LEU A 6 -9.61 9.59 0.13
CA LEU A 6 -10.31 8.48 0.75
C LEU A 6 -9.41 7.80 1.79
N PHE A 7 -10.05 7.28 2.84
CA PHE A 7 -9.38 6.62 3.94
C PHE A 7 -10.07 5.31 4.30
N GLY A 8 -9.24 4.27 4.39
CA GLY A 8 -9.58 2.98 5.01
C GLY A 8 -8.96 2.89 6.41
N GLY A 9 -9.45 1.96 7.21
CA GLY A 9 -9.00 1.83 8.60
C GLY A 9 -9.49 0.57 9.28
N TYR A 10 -9.05 0.38 10.53
CA TYR A 10 -9.72 -0.56 11.42
C TYR A 10 -11.07 0.01 11.89
N THR A 11 -11.94 -0.86 12.37
CA THR A 11 -13.21 -0.49 13.03
C THR A 11 -13.29 -1.16 14.41
N LYS A 12 -12.20 -1.09 15.18
CA LYS A 12 -12.06 -1.78 16.47
C LYS A 12 -12.45 -0.89 17.66
N ARG A 13 -12.42 0.43 17.49
CA ARG A 13 -12.78 1.40 18.51
C ARG A 13 -13.95 2.26 18.08
N VAL A 14 -13.68 3.34 17.34
CA VAL A 14 -14.66 4.39 17.04
C VAL A 14 -14.90 4.57 15.55
N SER A 15 -14.03 4.03 14.70
CA SER A 15 -14.24 4.02 13.25
C SER A 15 -15.42 3.12 12.88
N GLU A 16 -16.25 3.59 11.94
CA GLU A 16 -17.42 2.88 11.41
C GLU A 16 -17.20 2.29 10.01
N GLY A 17 -16.08 2.60 9.34
CA GLY A 17 -15.79 2.12 7.99
C GLY A 17 -14.82 3.01 7.23
N MET A 18 -15.24 3.42 6.03
CA MET A 18 -14.43 4.22 5.10
C MET A 18 -14.83 5.69 5.15
N TYR A 19 -13.85 6.57 5.07
CA TYR A 19 -14.04 8.01 5.18
C TYR A 19 -13.46 8.77 3.98
N SER A 20 -13.85 10.02 3.82
CA SER A 20 -13.20 10.99 2.93
C SER A 20 -12.90 12.30 3.64
N LEU A 21 -11.81 12.96 3.27
CA LEU A 21 -11.53 14.37 3.55
C LEU A 21 -11.36 15.16 2.25
N ASP A 22 -11.63 16.46 2.32
CA ASP A 22 -11.37 17.42 1.27
C ASP A 22 -9.98 18.05 1.46
N LEU A 23 -9.08 17.87 0.50
CA LEU A 23 -7.83 18.63 0.42
C LEU A 23 -8.07 19.94 -0.34
N ASN A 24 -8.14 21.04 0.41
CA ASN A 24 -8.17 22.39 -0.14
C ASN A 24 -6.74 22.88 -0.41
N LYS A 25 -6.33 22.87 -1.68
CA LYS A 25 -4.95 23.20 -2.08
C LYS A 25 -4.60 24.69 -1.90
N GLU A 26 -5.60 25.56 -1.87
CA GLU A 26 -5.40 27.01 -1.69
C GLU A 26 -5.13 27.35 -0.22
N THR A 27 -5.95 26.80 0.69
CA THR A 27 -5.77 27.00 2.14
C THR A 27 -4.75 26.05 2.75
N LYS A 28 -4.35 25.00 2.02
CA LYS A 28 -3.47 23.90 2.45
C LYS A 28 -4.03 23.16 3.67
N GLN A 29 -5.31 22.80 3.60
CA GLN A 29 -6.05 22.15 4.68
C GLN A 29 -6.80 20.93 4.19
N LEU A 30 -6.83 19.89 5.03
CA LEU A 30 -7.79 18.80 5.02
C LEU A 30 -9.00 19.20 5.88
N GLU A 31 -10.19 19.08 5.31
CA GLU A 31 -11.46 19.47 5.92
C GLU A 31 -12.59 18.48 5.59
N ASN A 32 -13.77 18.68 6.20
CA ASN A 32 -15.01 17.95 5.87
C ASN A 32 -14.96 16.41 5.96
N LEU A 33 -14.54 15.87 7.10
CA LEU A 33 -14.55 14.42 7.34
C LEU A 33 -15.96 13.86 7.13
N THR A 34 -16.09 12.94 6.18
CA THR A 34 -17.36 12.32 5.81
C THR A 34 -17.22 10.81 5.85
N LEU A 35 -18.15 10.10 6.48
CA LEU A 35 -18.26 8.64 6.38
C LEU A 35 -18.87 8.30 5.02
N ILE A 36 -18.12 7.61 4.16
CA ILE A 36 -18.55 7.28 2.79
C ILE A 36 -19.13 5.87 2.65
N ALA A 37 -18.87 4.98 3.60
CA ALA A 37 -19.51 3.68 3.71
C ALA A 37 -19.20 3.01 5.06
N LYS A 38 -20.16 2.25 5.58
CA LYS A 38 -19.94 1.34 6.70
C LYS A 38 -19.45 0.00 6.17
N GLU A 39 -18.31 -0.46 6.67
CA GLU A 39 -17.71 -1.75 6.34
C GLU A 39 -16.82 -2.16 7.51
N PRO A 40 -16.82 -3.43 7.96
CA PRO A 40 -15.92 -3.89 9.01
C PRO A 40 -14.45 -3.94 8.52
N ASN A 41 -13.57 -3.22 9.22
CA ASN A 41 -12.12 -3.20 9.00
C ASN A 41 -11.67 -3.08 7.52
N PRO A 42 -12.12 -2.05 6.76
CA PRO A 42 -11.69 -1.81 5.39
C PRO A 42 -10.26 -1.22 5.37
N THR A 43 -9.28 -2.01 5.80
CA THR A 43 -7.92 -1.52 6.11
C THR A 43 -7.09 -1.13 4.87
N TYR A 44 -7.56 -1.48 3.68
CA TYR A 44 -6.99 -1.08 2.40
C TYR A 44 -8.11 -0.95 1.36
N LEU A 45 -7.98 0.03 0.47
CA LEU A 45 -8.96 0.30 -0.58
C LEU A 45 -8.31 0.81 -1.86
N VAL A 46 -9.00 0.62 -2.97
CA VAL A 46 -8.63 1.07 -4.31
C VAL A 46 -9.90 1.45 -5.07
N VAL A 47 -9.80 2.41 -5.99
CA VAL A 47 -10.89 2.84 -6.88
C VAL A 47 -10.47 2.60 -8.32
N ASP A 48 -11.33 1.99 -9.11
CA ASP A 48 -11.10 1.77 -10.53
C ASP A 48 -11.50 2.98 -11.41
N LYS A 49 -11.13 2.94 -12.69
CA LYS A 49 -11.48 3.98 -13.66
C LYS A 49 -12.98 4.10 -13.95
N SER A 50 -13.77 3.09 -13.61
CA SER A 50 -15.22 3.05 -13.78
C SER A 50 -15.97 3.46 -12.51
N GLN A 51 -15.27 4.00 -11.51
CA GLN A 51 -15.84 4.46 -10.24
C GLN A 51 -16.48 3.33 -9.42
N HIS A 52 -15.82 2.17 -9.39
CA HIS A 52 -16.04 1.16 -8.37
C HIS A 52 -14.94 1.23 -7.31
N LEU A 53 -15.34 1.11 -6.05
CA LEU A 53 -14.42 1.01 -4.93
C LEU A 53 -14.33 -0.45 -4.49
N TYR A 54 -13.10 -0.91 -4.30
CA TYR A 54 -12.79 -2.22 -3.72
C TYR A 54 -12.08 -2.03 -2.40
N SER A 55 -12.51 -2.73 -1.36
CA SER A 55 -11.84 -2.72 -0.06
C SER A 55 -11.61 -4.13 0.44
N VAL A 56 -10.66 -4.28 1.37
CA VAL A 56 -10.70 -5.39 2.31
C VAL A 56 -12.10 -5.44 2.93
N GLY A 57 -12.68 -6.63 3.08
CA GLY A 57 -14.02 -6.80 3.62
C GLY A 57 -14.20 -8.08 4.44
N ALA A 58 -15.25 -8.10 5.24
CA ALA A 58 -15.59 -9.23 6.09
C ALA A 58 -17.11 -9.36 6.27
N VAL A 59 -17.59 -10.60 6.44
CA VAL A 59 -18.97 -10.89 6.79
C VAL A 59 -18.95 -11.94 7.89
N GLU A 60 -19.48 -11.59 9.07
CA GLU A 60 -19.40 -12.43 10.27
C GLU A 60 -17.93 -12.86 10.54
N GLU A 61 -17.66 -14.17 10.56
CA GLU A 61 -16.32 -14.76 10.77
C GLU A 61 -15.56 -15.05 9.46
N LEU A 62 -16.09 -14.58 8.32
CA LEU A 62 -15.51 -14.77 6.99
C LEU A 62 -14.77 -13.52 6.53
N GLY A 63 -13.62 -13.71 5.88
CA GLY A 63 -12.77 -12.64 5.38
C GLY A 63 -12.57 -12.68 3.86
N GLY A 64 -12.39 -11.51 3.26
CA GLY A 64 -12.18 -11.38 1.83
C GLY A 64 -12.16 -9.93 1.35
N VAL A 65 -12.93 -9.67 0.29
CA VAL A 65 -13.04 -8.39 -0.40
C VAL A 65 -14.50 -7.93 -0.43
N ALA A 66 -14.71 -6.62 -0.36
CA ALA A 66 -15.99 -5.97 -0.59
C ALA A 66 -15.89 -5.08 -1.83
N ALA A 67 -16.92 -5.12 -2.66
CA ALA A 67 -17.04 -4.30 -3.86
C ALA A 67 -18.20 -3.31 -3.72
N PHE A 68 -17.98 -2.07 -4.15
CA PHE A 68 -18.94 -0.98 -4.04
C PHE A 68 -19.03 -0.23 -5.37
N SER A 69 -20.21 0.24 -5.74
CA SER A 69 -20.29 1.38 -6.66
C SER A 69 -19.92 2.64 -5.89
N PHE A 70 -19.21 3.57 -6.52
CA PHE A 70 -18.74 4.79 -5.89
C PHE A 70 -19.17 6.00 -6.70
N GLU A 71 -20.15 6.75 -6.21
CA GLU A 71 -20.68 7.90 -6.92
C GLU A 71 -20.92 9.04 -5.93
N ASN A 72 -20.63 10.28 -6.33
CA ASN A 72 -20.85 11.48 -5.52
C ASN A 72 -20.27 11.37 -4.10
N ASN A 73 -19.06 10.79 -3.98
CA ASN A 73 -18.37 10.56 -2.71
C ASN A 73 -19.14 9.65 -1.73
N GLN A 74 -19.94 8.72 -2.26
CA GLN A 74 -20.67 7.72 -1.50
C GLN A 74 -20.42 6.34 -2.09
N ALA A 75 -20.02 5.38 -1.25
CA ALA A 75 -19.85 3.99 -1.64
C ALA A 75 -21.12 3.19 -1.29
N THR A 76 -21.65 2.45 -2.25
CA THR A 76 -22.82 1.56 -2.08
C THR A 76 -22.40 0.12 -2.34
N LEU A 77 -22.60 -0.74 -1.34
CA LEU A 77 -22.17 -2.14 -1.41
C LEU A 77 -22.86 -2.88 -2.57
N LEU A 78 -22.07 -3.56 -3.38
CA LEU A 78 -22.51 -4.45 -4.47
C LEU A 78 -22.52 -5.90 -4.00
N ASN A 79 -21.37 -6.39 -3.54
CA ASN A 79 -21.24 -7.71 -2.94
C ASN A 79 -19.99 -7.84 -2.07
N HIS A 80 -19.99 -8.89 -1.25
CA HIS A 80 -18.80 -9.43 -0.59
C HIS A 80 -18.39 -10.74 -1.28
N VAL A 81 -17.10 -10.96 -1.43
CA VAL A 81 -16.53 -12.26 -1.80
C VAL A 81 -15.60 -12.72 -0.69
N VAL A 82 -16.16 -13.52 0.22
CA VAL A 82 -15.53 -13.93 1.48
C VAL A 82 -15.43 -15.45 1.60
N SER A 83 -14.48 -15.91 2.40
CA SER A 83 -14.30 -17.32 2.75
C SER A 83 -13.81 -17.45 4.19
N THR A 84 -13.79 -18.67 4.71
CA THR A 84 -13.33 -18.94 6.08
C THR A 84 -11.90 -18.46 6.27
N GLY A 85 -11.67 -17.68 7.33
CA GLY A 85 -10.36 -17.14 7.68
C GLY A 85 -10.36 -15.62 7.72
N ALA A 86 -9.19 -15.05 7.98
CA ALA A 86 -9.06 -13.61 8.15
C ALA A 86 -9.26 -12.83 6.84
N PRO A 87 -9.64 -11.54 6.93
CA PRO A 87 -9.72 -10.66 5.77
C PRO A 87 -8.39 -10.47 5.05
N LEU A 88 -8.46 -9.92 3.85
CA LEU A 88 -7.30 -9.45 3.09
C LEU A 88 -6.57 -8.31 3.84
N CYS A 89 -5.37 -7.95 3.41
CA CYS A 89 -4.64 -6.78 3.90
C CYS A 89 -4.24 -5.79 2.80
N TYR A 90 -4.42 -6.17 1.53
CA TYR A 90 -4.17 -5.35 0.35
C TYR A 90 -5.17 -5.72 -0.75
N VAL A 91 -5.54 -4.73 -1.55
CA VAL A 91 -6.33 -4.89 -2.78
C VAL A 91 -5.74 -4.03 -3.90
N GLY A 92 -5.64 -4.58 -5.11
CA GLY A 92 -5.14 -3.88 -6.31
C GLY A 92 -6.03 -4.16 -7.52
N VAL A 93 -5.99 -3.31 -8.55
CA VAL A 93 -6.85 -3.41 -9.74
C VAL A 93 -6.01 -3.60 -11.00
N ASP A 94 -6.40 -4.57 -11.82
CA ASP A 94 -5.95 -4.71 -13.20
C ASP A 94 -7.04 -4.21 -14.15
N GLU A 95 -6.85 -3.00 -14.67
CA GLU A 95 -7.81 -2.39 -15.59
C GLU A 95 -7.86 -3.08 -16.95
N VAL A 96 -6.75 -3.70 -17.38
CA VAL A 96 -6.65 -4.30 -18.72
C VAL A 96 -7.40 -5.63 -18.73
N ARG A 97 -7.18 -6.46 -17.70
CA ARG A 97 -7.77 -7.79 -17.59
C ARG A 97 -9.12 -7.83 -16.86
N ASN A 98 -9.58 -6.68 -16.34
CA ASN A 98 -10.76 -6.59 -15.49
C ASN A 98 -10.67 -7.51 -14.26
N LEU A 99 -9.53 -7.45 -13.57
CA LEU A 99 -9.28 -8.25 -12.37
C LEU A 99 -9.06 -7.36 -11.15
N VAL A 100 -9.32 -7.93 -9.98
CA VAL A 100 -8.91 -7.38 -8.69
C VAL A 100 -8.02 -8.42 -8.01
N TYR A 101 -6.89 -7.97 -7.47
CA TYR A 101 -5.95 -8.80 -6.73
C TYR A 101 -6.09 -8.54 -5.23
N GLY A 102 -5.87 -9.58 -4.42
CA GLY A 102 -5.92 -9.48 -2.97
C GLY A 102 -4.77 -10.23 -2.30
N ALA A 103 -4.18 -9.61 -1.29
CA ALA A 103 -3.20 -10.25 -0.40
C ALA A 103 -3.87 -10.69 0.90
N ASN A 104 -3.69 -11.94 1.32
CA ASN A 104 -4.14 -12.42 2.63
C ASN A 104 -2.94 -12.69 3.55
N TYR A 105 -2.77 -11.79 4.52
CA TYR A 105 -1.68 -11.88 5.51
C TYR A 105 -1.73 -13.15 6.34
N HIS A 106 -2.90 -13.55 6.85
CA HIS A 106 -2.98 -14.65 7.82
C HIS A 106 -3.00 -16.03 7.16
N LEU A 107 -3.44 -16.13 5.91
CA LEU A 107 -3.52 -17.39 5.17
C LEU A 107 -2.30 -17.62 4.25
N GLY A 108 -1.49 -16.58 4.00
CA GLY A 108 -0.38 -16.66 3.06
C GLY A 108 -0.86 -16.87 1.62
N GLU A 109 -1.91 -16.15 1.23
CA GLU A 109 -2.60 -16.35 -0.05
C GLU A 109 -2.58 -15.09 -0.92
N VAL A 110 -2.35 -15.29 -2.22
CA VAL A 110 -2.67 -14.34 -3.29
C VAL A 110 -4.03 -14.75 -3.86
N ARG A 111 -5.00 -13.84 -3.90
CA ARG A 111 -6.33 -14.08 -4.47
C ARG A 111 -6.54 -13.23 -5.70
N VAL A 112 -7.21 -13.81 -6.70
CA VAL A 112 -7.62 -13.12 -7.92
C VAL A 112 -9.13 -13.15 -8.03
N TYR A 113 -9.71 -12.00 -8.34
CA TYR A 113 -11.14 -11.83 -8.52
C TYR A 113 -11.41 -11.29 -9.92
N LYS A 114 -12.42 -11.84 -10.60
CA LYS A 114 -12.96 -11.25 -11.82
C LYS A 114 -13.89 -10.11 -11.47
N ARG A 115 -13.74 -8.98 -12.16
CA ARG A 115 -14.68 -7.87 -12.13
C ARG A 115 -15.82 -8.12 -13.12
N LEU A 116 -17.04 -8.23 -12.60
CA LEU A 116 -18.25 -8.34 -13.39
C LEU A 116 -18.66 -6.98 -13.96
N ALA A 117 -19.57 -6.97 -14.94
CA ALA A 117 -19.94 -5.75 -15.67
C ALA A 117 -20.50 -4.61 -14.80
N ASN A 118 -21.06 -4.91 -13.63
CA ASN A 118 -21.56 -3.93 -12.68
C ASN A 118 -20.55 -3.56 -11.58
N GLY A 119 -19.29 -4.00 -11.69
CA GLY A 119 -18.25 -3.80 -10.69
C GLY A 119 -18.22 -4.84 -9.56
N SER A 120 -19.22 -5.72 -9.42
CA SER A 120 -19.18 -6.81 -8.42
C SER A 120 -18.10 -7.83 -8.74
N LEU A 121 -17.69 -8.61 -7.74
CA LEU A 121 -16.56 -9.52 -7.86
C LEU A 121 -16.97 -10.99 -7.79
N GLU A 122 -16.19 -11.84 -8.45
CA GLU A 122 -16.22 -13.30 -8.32
C GLU A 122 -14.79 -13.84 -8.13
N LEU A 123 -14.58 -14.79 -7.21
CA LEU A 123 -13.27 -15.40 -7.02
C LEU A 123 -12.87 -16.21 -8.26
N ALA A 124 -11.71 -15.91 -8.84
CA ALA A 124 -11.17 -16.57 -10.03
C ALA A 124 -10.09 -17.59 -9.67
N ASP A 125 -9.19 -17.23 -8.75
CA ASP A 125 -8.05 -18.06 -8.39
C ASP A 125 -7.51 -17.76 -7.00
N THR A 126 -6.74 -18.70 -6.46
CA THR A 126 -6.01 -18.53 -5.20
C THR A 126 -4.69 -19.28 -5.28
N ALA A 127 -3.59 -18.56 -5.13
CA ALA A 127 -2.26 -19.14 -4.96
C ALA A 127 -1.88 -19.10 -3.48
N LYS A 128 -1.46 -20.24 -2.93
CA LYS A 128 -1.04 -20.36 -1.54
C LYS A 128 0.46 -20.50 -1.44
N HIS A 129 1.08 -19.65 -0.64
CA HIS A 129 2.51 -19.71 -0.38
C HIS A 129 2.83 -20.75 0.70
N THR A 130 4.10 -21.16 0.75
CA THR A 130 4.66 -22.04 1.79
C THR A 130 6.06 -21.56 2.14
N GLY A 131 6.51 -21.87 3.36
CA GLY A 131 7.81 -21.45 3.86
C GLY A 131 7.72 -20.68 5.17
N SER A 132 8.86 -20.14 5.58
CA SER A 132 9.07 -19.41 6.83
C SER A 132 10.36 -18.61 6.73
N GLY A 133 10.57 -17.67 7.65
CA GLY A 133 11.78 -16.87 7.79
C GLY A 133 12.35 -16.94 9.22
N PRO A 134 13.51 -16.32 9.47
CA PRO A 134 14.20 -16.40 10.76
C PRO A 134 13.57 -15.57 11.88
N HIS A 135 12.75 -14.57 11.55
CA HIS A 135 12.15 -13.68 12.54
C HIS A 135 10.94 -14.33 13.24
N LYS A 136 10.67 -13.94 14.49
CA LYS A 136 9.54 -14.48 15.30
C LYS A 136 8.17 -14.33 14.63
N ASN A 137 8.00 -13.35 13.74
CA ASN A 137 6.78 -13.10 12.96
C ASN A 137 6.78 -13.80 11.59
N GLN A 138 7.69 -14.75 11.36
CA GLN A 138 7.87 -15.44 10.08
C GLN A 138 7.75 -16.96 10.22
N THR A 139 6.93 -17.43 11.17
CA THR A 139 6.69 -18.86 11.38
C THR A 139 5.89 -19.52 10.25
N SER A 140 5.28 -18.71 9.38
CA SER A 140 4.46 -19.10 8.24
C SER A 140 4.44 -17.97 7.20
N PRO A 141 3.96 -18.23 5.97
CA PRO A 141 3.81 -17.19 4.95
C PRO A 141 2.79 -16.11 5.33
N HIS A 142 3.06 -14.87 4.93
CA HIS A 142 2.27 -13.68 5.19
C HIS A 142 2.28 -12.74 3.98
N VAL A 143 1.49 -13.07 2.95
CA VAL A 143 1.36 -12.22 1.75
C VAL A 143 0.77 -10.87 2.14
N HIS A 144 1.50 -9.80 1.86
CA HIS A 144 1.14 -8.44 2.27
C HIS A 144 0.83 -7.50 1.09
N TYR A 145 1.29 -7.81 -0.12
CA TYR A 145 1.12 -6.97 -1.30
C TYR A 145 0.87 -7.82 -2.54
N THR A 146 0.00 -7.36 -3.44
CA THR A 146 -0.32 -8.01 -4.72
C THR A 146 -0.72 -6.96 -5.76
N ASP A 147 0.20 -6.57 -6.65
CA ASP A 147 -0.08 -5.56 -7.68
C ASP A 147 0.77 -5.75 -8.94
N LEU A 148 0.53 -4.94 -9.96
CA LEU A 148 1.15 -5.10 -11.27
C LEU A 148 2.60 -4.62 -11.31
N THR A 149 3.43 -5.38 -12.00
CA THR A 149 4.75 -4.93 -12.48
C THR A 149 4.59 -4.02 -13.71
N PRO A 150 5.64 -3.29 -14.13
CA PRO A 150 5.61 -2.43 -15.33
C PRO A 150 5.28 -3.18 -16.64
N ASP A 151 5.52 -4.49 -16.68
CA ASP A 151 5.21 -5.39 -17.80
C ASP A 151 3.90 -6.20 -17.60
N ASN A 152 3.05 -5.78 -16.66
CA ASN A 152 1.73 -6.36 -16.35
C ASN A 152 1.76 -7.81 -15.83
N ARG A 153 2.86 -8.27 -15.22
CA ARG A 153 2.86 -9.44 -14.35
C ARG A 153 2.30 -9.05 -12.98
N LEU A 154 1.94 -10.03 -12.16
CA LEU A 154 1.57 -9.78 -10.77
C LEU A 154 2.79 -10.01 -9.88
N VAL A 155 3.17 -9.01 -9.08
CA VAL A 155 4.15 -9.15 -8.02
C VAL A 155 3.46 -9.29 -6.66
N ALA A 156 3.88 -10.28 -5.89
CA ALA A 156 3.40 -10.51 -4.53
C ALA A 156 4.55 -10.45 -3.52
N CYS A 157 4.43 -9.63 -2.46
CA CYS A 157 5.40 -9.59 -1.37
C CYS A 157 4.90 -10.44 -0.20
N ASP A 158 5.76 -11.32 0.31
CA ASP A 158 5.46 -12.19 1.45
C ASP A 158 6.40 -11.87 2.61
N LEU A 159 5.82 -11.29 3.66
CA LEU A 159 6.55 -10.94 4.87
C LEU A 159 7.07 -12.20 5.58
N GLY A 160 6.31 -13.29 5.54
CA GLY A 160 6.57 -14.51 6.27
C GLY A 160 7.69 -15.36 5.69
N THR A 161 8.00 -15.21 4.41
CA THR A 161 9.04 -15.98 3.72
C THR A 161 10.23 -15.14 3.25
N ASP A 162 10.24 -13.83 3.52
CA ASP A 162 11.16 -12.86 2.91
C ASP A 162 11.10 -12.87 1.36
N GLY A 163 10.02 -13.40 0.78
CA GLY A 163 9.89 -13.65 -0.65
C GLY A 163 9.20 -12.52 -1.42
N VAL A 164 9.62 -12.32 -2.67
CA VAL A 164 8.91 -11.53 -3.68
C VAL A 164 8.64 -12.43 -4.87
N TYR A 165 7.38 -12.75 -5.11
CA TYR A 165 6.92 -13.74 -6.08
C TYR A 165 6.38 -13.03 -7.32
N LEU A 166 6.79 -13.50 -8.50
CA LEU A 166 6.30 -12.99 -9.79
C LEU A 166 5.43 -14.03 -10.47
N TYR A 167 4.23 -13.62 -10.85
CA TYR A 167 3.23 -14.46 -11.51
C TYR A 167 2.87 -13.90 -12.88
N ASP A 168 2.73 -14.81 -13.85
CA ASP A 168 1.93 -14.54 -15.04
C ASP A 168 0.45 -14.68 -14.69
N VAL A 169 -0.37 -13.80 -15.29
CA VAL A 169 -1.82 -13.76 -15.10
C VAL A 169 -2.51 -13.97 -16.44
N SER A 170 -3.34 -15.02 -16.53
CA SER A 170 -4.19 -15.24 -17.71
C SER A 170 -5.39 -14.27 -17.74
N GLU A 171 -6.05 -14.15 -18.90
CA GLU A 171 -7.30 -13.38 -19.04
C GLU A 171 -8.42 -13.91 -18.11
N GLU A 172 -8.42 -15.21 -17.82
CA GLU A 172 -9.34 -15.83 -16.87
C GLU A 172 -8.93 -15.64 -15.39
N GLY A 173 -7.84 -14.92 -15.13
CA GLY A 173 -7.32 -14.64 -13.80
C GLY A 173 -6.57 -15.80 -13.17
N LYS A 174 -6.01 -16.73 -13.96
CA LYS A 174 -5.18 -17.83 -13.45
C LYS A 174 -3.74 -17.40 -13.24
N LEU A 175 -3.19 -17.72 -12.06
CA LEU A 175 -1.83 -17.40 -11.68
C LEU A 175 -0.88 -18.54 -12.04
N SER A 176 0.26 -18.19 -12.65
CA SER A 176 1.38 -19.10 -12.88
C SER A 176 2.66 -18.50 -12.33
N LEU A 177 3.25 -19.13 -11.31
CA LEU A 177 4.50 -18.65 -10.71
C LEU A 177 5.63 -18.73 -11.74
N VAL A 178 6.32 -17.62 -11.95
CA VAL A 178 7.43 -17.48 -12.90
C VAL A 178 8.76 -17.53 -12.16
N SER A 179 8.90 -16.73 -11.12
CA SER A 179 10.13 -16.63 -10.34
C SER A 179 9.86 -16.16 -8.91
N THR A 180 10.90 -16.22 -8.08
CA THR A 180 10.87 -15.70 -6.72
C THR A 180 12.22 -15.06 -6.42
N TYR A 181 12.19 -13.81 -5.97
CA TYR A 181 13.34 -13.15 -5.36
C TYR A 181 13.30 -13.35 -3.85
N GLN A 182 14.45 -13.64 -3.27
CA GLN A 182 14.62 -13.82 -1.83
C GLN A 182 15.30 -12.58 -1.27
N ALA A 183 14.56 -11.79 -0.49
CA ALA A 183 15.11 -10.65 0.23
C ALA A 183 16.06 -11.11 1.34
N ASN A 184 16.77 -10.16 1.96
CA ASN A 184 17.63 -10.46 3.10
C ASN A 184 16.84 -11.16 4.22
N ALA A 185 17.47 -12.15 4.84
CA ALA A 185 16.82 -12.98 5.86
C ALA A 185 16.34 -12.11 7.04
N GLY A 186 15.05 -12.19 7.36
CA GLY A 186 14.39 -11.39 8.40
C GLY A 186 14.00 -9.98 7.96
N ALA A 187 14.03 -9.66 6.66
CA ALA A 187 13.58 -8.36 6.16
C ALA A 187 12.07 -8.17 6.26
N GLY A 188 11.29 -9.20 5.96
CA GLY A 188 9.84 -9.17 5.90
C GLY A 188 9.32 -8.33 4.75
N SER A 189 9.45 -8.84 3.52
CA SER A 189 8.98 -8.20 2.28
C SER A 189 7.53 -7.73 2.40
N ARG A 190 7.31 -6.42 2.42
CA ARG A 190 5.99 -5.84 2.71
C ARG A 190 5.32 -5.25 1.49
N HIS A 191 5.81 -4.11 1.02
CA HIS A 191 5.33 -3.38 -0.16
C HIS A 191 6.50 -3.14 -1.11
N ILE A 192 6.21 -3.02 -2.41
CA ILE A 192 7.19 -2.72 -3.45
C ILE A 192 6.64 -1.62 -4.35
N THR A 193 7.51 -0.77 -4.90
CA THR A 193 7.15 0.21 -5.93
C THR A 193 8.21 0.24 -7.02
N PHE A 194 7.85 0.61 -8.25
CA PHE A 194 8.73 0.58 -9.41
C PHE A 194 9.11 1.99 -9.86
N HIS A 195 10.35 2.15 -10.28
CA HIS A 195 10.79 3.37 -10.96
C HIS A 195 10.12 3.52 -12.33
N PRO A 196 9.77 4.74 -12.81
CA PRO A 196 9.11 4.95 -14.09
C PRO A 196 9.86 4.40 -15.32
N ASN A 197 11.16 4.15 -15.17
CA ASN A 197 11.97 3.50 -16.22
C ASN A 197 11.67 2.01 -16.38
N GLY A 198 10.87 1.41 -15.49
CA GLY A 198 10.45 0.01 -15.51
C GLY A 198 11.56 -1.01 -15.23
N ARG A 199 12.75 -0.57 -14.80
CA ARG A 199 13.94 -1.41 -14.61
C ARG A 199 14.41 -1.48 -13.17
N ILE A 200 13.86 -0.65 -12.28
CA ILE A 200 14.22 -0.61 -10.86
C ILE A 200 12.97 -0.77 -10.01
N ALA A 201 13.09 -1.52 -8.92
CA ALA A 201 12.08 -1.63 -7.88
C ALA A 201 12.67 -1.31 -6.51
N TYR A 202 11.84 -0.77 -5.62
CA TYR A 202 12.18 -0.44 -4.24
C TYR A 202 11.31 -1.28 -3.32
N LEU A 203 11.91 -2.30 -2.71
CA LEU A 203 11.24 -3.25 -1.82
C LEU A 203 11.41 -2.81 -0.37
N PHE A 204 10.32 -2.67 0.37
CA PHE A 204 10.37 -2.35 1.79
C PHE A 204 10.33 -3.62 2.64
N GLY A 205 11.39 -3.85 3.41
CA GLY A 205 11.41 -4.81 4.53
C GLY A 205 10.79 -4.23 5.79
N GLU A 206 9.64 -4.78 6.20
CA GLU A 206 8.92 -4.38 7.42
C GLU A 206 9.75 -4.61 8.68
N LEU A 207 10.30 -5.81 8.82
CA LEU A 207 10.81 -6.34 10.08
C LEU A 207 12.22 -5.85 10.42
N ASN A 208 12.97 -5.39 9.41
CA ASN A 208 14.31 -4.84 9.59
C ASN A 208 14.42 -3.34 9.28
N SER A 209 13.33 -2.68 8.86
CA SER A 209 13.29 -1.26 8.49
C SER A 209 14.36 -0.88 7.44
N THR A 210 14.33 -1.59 6.30
CA THR A 210 15.23 -1.32 5.17
C THR A 210 14.50 -1.23 3.84
N ILE A 211 15.06 -0.47 2.90
CA ILE A 211 14.72 -0.55 1.48
C ILE A 211 15.80 -1.36 0.77
N GLU A 212 15.39 -2.39 0.03
CA GLU A 212 16.22 -3.03 -0.97
C GLU A 212 15.93 -2.40 -2.34
N VAL A 213 16.98 -1.87 -2.98
CA VAL A 213 16.92 -1.39 -4.37
C VAL A 213 17.27 -2.54 -5.28
N LEU A 214 16.36 -2.86 -6.19
CA LEU A 214 16.43 -4.05 -7.04
C LEU A 214 16.45 -3.66 -8.51
N ALA A 215 17.36 -4.23 -9.31
CA ALA A 215 17.22 -4.25 -10.76
C ALA A 215 16.18 -5.30 -11.15
N TYR A 216 15.25 -4.92 -12.04
CA TYR A 216 14.19 -5.76 -12.58
C TYR A 216 14.45 -6.08 -14.06
N ASP A 217 14.68 -7.35 -14.37
CA ASP A 217 14.76 -7.89 -15.73
C ASP A 217 13.38 -8.41 -16.14
N LYS A 218 12.64 -7.60 -16.89
CA LYS A 218 11.28 -7.94 -17.38
C LYS A 218 11.24 -9.16 -18.30
N GLU A 219 12.32 -9.42 -19.05
CA GLU A 219 12.36 -10.53 -20.01
C GLU A 219 12.51 -11.86 -19.30
N LYS A 220 13.27 -11.88 -18.19
CA LYS A 220 13.44 -13.06 -17.34
C LYS A 220 12.43 -13.12 -16.18
N ALA A 221 11.74 -12.01 -15.91
CA ALA A 221 10.98 -11.80 -14.69
C ALA A 221 11.84 -12.04 -13.44
N GLU A 222 13.00 -11.40 -13.33
CA GLU A 222 13.92 -11.61 -12.22
C GLU A 222 14.29 -10.29 -11.55
N PHE A 223 14.51 -10.33 -10.24
CA PHE A 223 15.10 -9.24 -9.49
C PHE A 223 16.54 -9.56 -9.09
N SER A 224 17.38 -8.52 -9.02
CA SER A 224 18.72 -8.62 -8.45
C SER A 224 19.01 -7.43 -7.54
N LEU A 225 19.64 -7.70 -6.39
CA LEU A 225 19.93 -6.70 -5.38
C LEU A 225 21.03 -5.74 -5.85
N LEU A 226 20.78 -4.43 -5.70
CA LEU A 226 21.75 -3.37 -5.97
C LEU A 226 22.20 -2.67 -4.70
N GLN A 227 21.26 -2.34 -3.80
CA GLN A 227 21.53 -1.61 -2.57
C GLN A 227 20.60 -2.08 -1.46
N VAL A 228 21.09 -2.04 -0.22
CA VAL A 228 20.26 -2.09 0.99
C VAL A 228 20.52 -0.80 1.77
N ILE A 229 19.46 -0.10 2.17
CA ILE A 229 19.57 1.15 2.93
C ILE A 229 18.56 1.17 4.08
N SER A 230 18.98 1.65 5.26
CA SER A 230 18.10 1.77 6.42
C SER A 230 17.13 2.93 6.28
N THR A 231 15.87 2.72 6.68
CA THR A 231 14.86 3.77 6.79
C THR A 231 14.94 4.56 8.09
N LEU A 232 15.89 4.26 8.96
CA LEU A 232 16.02 4.85 10.29
C LEU A 232 17.32 5.67 10.41
N PRO A 233 17.35 6.70 11.27
CA PRO A 233 18.60 7.33 11.68
C PRO A 233 19.55 6.32 12.34
N GLU A 234 20.86 6.49 12.15
CA GLU A 234 21.88 5.59 12.72
C GLU A 234 21.83 5.52 14.26
N ASP A 235 21.36 6.59 14.91
CA ASP A 235 21.27 6.71 16.36
C ASP A 235 19.91 6.25 16.94
N PHE A 236 18.97 5.80 16.10
CA PHE A 236 17.70 5.27 16.57
C PHE A 236 17.84 3.82 17.07
N SER A 237 17.47 3.60 18.33
CA SER A 237 17.55 2.29 18.99
C SER A 237 16.20 1.71 19.43
N GLY A 238 15.08 2.32 19.01
CA GLY A 238 13.73 1.86 19.36
C GLY A 238 13.23 0.74 18.44
N GLU A 239 12.08 0.17 18.76
CA GLU A 239 11.38 -0.70 17.82
C GLU A 239 10.82 0.13 16.67
N SER A 240 10.96 -0.38 15.44
CA SER A 240 10.35 0.21 14.26
C SER A 240 9.98 -0.88 13.26
N ALA A 241 8.86 -0.67 12.57
CA ALA A 241 8.40 -1.52 11.50
C ALA A 241 8.08 -0.68 10.25
N GLY A 242 8.68 -1.06 9.12
CA GLY A 242 8.40 -0.44 7.83
C GLY A 242 6.94 -0.62 7.41
N ALA A 243 6.39 0.33 6.67
CA ALA A 243 5.02 0.27 6.20
C ALA A 243 4.87 0.62 4.71
N ALA A 244 4.45 1.83 4.37
CA ALA A 244 4.21 2.22 2.99
C ALA A 244 5.51 2.69 2.34
N VAL A 245 5.64 2.46 1.02
CA VAL A 245 6.69 3.01 0.18
C VAL A 245 6.05 3.58 -1.09
N ARG A 246 6.42 4.81 -1.46
CA ARG A 246 5.88 5.51 -2.64
C ARG A 246 7.01 6.29 -3.31
N LEU A 247 7.02 6.28 -4.63
CA LEU A 247 7.95 7.03 -5.45
C LEU A 247 7.20 8.19 -6.11
N SER A 248 7.83 9.35 -6.20
CA SER A 248 7.28 10.47 -6.98
C SER A 248 7.18 10.11 -8.47
N ALA A 249 6.19 10.66 -9.16
CA ALA A 249 5.89 10.39 -10.56
C ALA A 249 7.07 10.70 -11.50
N ASP A 250 7.93 11.65 -11.13
CA ASP A 250 9.15 11.98 -11.86
C ASP A 250 10.34 11.04 -11.57
N GLY A 251 10.18 10.08 -10.66
CA GLY A 251 11.17 9.09 -10.27
C GLY A 251 12.30 9.60 -9.38
N LYS A 252 12.27 10.88 -8.95
CA LYS A 252 13.42 11.50 -8.29
C LYS A 252 13.47 11.33 -6.78
N TYR A 253 12.34 11.04 -6.14
CA TYR A 253 12.23 10.98 -4.68
C TYR A 253 11.41 9.79 -4.21
N LEU A 254 11.98 9.00 -3.32
CA LEU A 254 11.33 7.87 -2.68
C LEU A 254 10.97 8.23 -1.24
N TYR A 255 9.76 7.87 -0.82
CA TYR A 255 9.23 8.12 0.51
C TYR A 255 8.85 6.79 1.13
N ALA A 256 9.13 6.62 2.42
CA ALA A 256 8.75 5.41 3.14
C ALA A 256 8.34 5.72 4.59
N SER A 257 7.31 5.03 5.11
CA SER A 257 6.83 5.26 6.48
C SER A 257 7.35 4.23 7.48
N ASN A 258 7.74 4.70 8.66
CA ASN A 258 8.21 3.88 9.77
C ASN A 258 7.24 3.99 10.95
N ARG A 259 6.69 2.86 11.40
CA ARG A 259 5.84 2.76 12.60
C ARG A 259 6.74 2.50 13.81
N GLY A 260 6.65 3.32 14.85
CA GLY A 260 7.58 3.29 15.99
C GLY A 260 8.52 4.51 15.98
N HIS A 261 9.35 4.66 14.95
CA HIS A 261 10.06 5.94 14.72
C HIS A 261 9.10 7.07 14.33
N ASN A 262 7.91 6.72 13.79
CA ASN A 262 6.81 7.63 13.48
C ASN A 262 7.22 8.78 12.54
N SER A 263 7.81 8.38 11.41
CA SER A 263 8.36 9.28 10.40
C SER A 263 8.03 8.85 8.98
N ILE A 264 8.04 9.80 8.05
CA ILE A 264 8.34 9.54 6.64
C ILE A 264 9.84 9.78 6.41
N VAL A 265 10.57 8.74 6.03
CA VAL A 265 11.93 8.91 5.47
C VAL A 265 11.81 9.33 4.01
N VAL A 266 12.66 10.27 3.60
CA VAL A 266 12.75 10.76 2.23
C VAL A 266 14.14 10.45 1.70
N TYR A 267 14.19 9.86 0.52
CA TYR A 267 15.41 9.61 -0.23
C TYR A 267 15.42 10.40 -1.53
N LYS A 268 16.59 10.91 -1.89
CA LYS A 268 16.90 11.28 -3.26
C LYS A 268 17.29 10.01 -4.03
N VAL A 269 16.71 9.86 -5.21
CA VAL A 269 16.98 8.77 -6.14
C VAL A 269 18.05 9.22 -7.14
N SER A 270 19.02 8.36 -7.42
CA SER A 270 20.02 8.59 -8.48
C SER A 270 19.37 8.66 -9.87
N GLU A 271 20.03 9.27 -10.84
CA GLU A 271 19.47 9.45 -12.19
C GLU A 271 19.08 8.14 -12.89
N ASN A 272 19.82 7.05 -12.62
CA ASN A 272 19.50 5.71 -13.14
C ASN A 272 18.47 4.95 -12.27
N GLY A 273 18.16 5.44 -11.07
CA GLY A 273 17.27 4.80 -10.11
C GLY A 273 17.96 3.83 -9.13
N GLU A 274 19.20 3.46 -9.39
CA GLU A 274 19.89 2.32 -8.74
C GLU A 274 20.38 2.60 -7.32
N GLU A 275 20.44 3.87 -6.91
CA GLU A 275 20.92 4.28 -5.59
C GLU A 275 19.98 5.27 -4.92
N LEU A 276 19.83 5.12 -3.60
CA LEU A 276 19.11 6.01 -2.71
C LEU A 276 20.08 6.71 -1.77
N THR A 277 19.87 8.00 -1.56
CA THR A 277 20.55 8.80 -0.53
C THR A 277 19.52 9.42 0.39
N THR A 278 19.60 9.17 1.70
CA THR A 278 18.66 9.76 2.66
C THR A 278 18.83 11.27 2.73
N ILE A 279 17.72 12.00 2.68
CA ILE A 279 17.72 13.47 2.78
C ILE A 279 16.92 14.00 3.97
N GLN A 280 15.93 13.25 4.46
CA GLN A 280 15.09 13.71 5.57
C GLN A 280 14.44 12.54 6.32
N TRP A 281 14.20 12.71 7.62
CA TRP A 281 13.19 11.98 8.38
C TRP A 281 12.16 12.97 8.94
N ALA A 282 11.00 13.05 8.31
CA ALA A 282 9.92 13.96 8.70
C ALA A 282 8.99 13.29 9.71
N SER A 283 8.88 13.82 10.94
CA SER A 283 7.92 13.31 11.93
C SER A 283 6.49 13.40 11.42
N THR A 284 5.71 12.32 11.57
CA THR A 284 4.30 12.29 11.14
C THR A 284 3.36 12.92 12.14
N HIS A 285 3.86 13.44 13.27
CA HIS A 285 3.06 14.08 14.33
C HIS A 285 1.87 13.23 14.80
N GLY A 286 2.05 11.92 14.79
CA GLY A 286 1.13 10.92 15.30
C GLY A 286 1.87 9.61 15.54
N ASP A 287 1.13 8.54 15.82
CA ASP A 287 1.67 7.23 16.12
C ASP A 287 1.22 6.19 15.10
N PHE A 288 2.14 5.31 14.71
CA PHE A 288 1.92 4.27 13.72
C PHE A 288 1.44 4.80 12.34
N PRO A 289 2.27 5.55 11.58
CA PRO A 289 1.96 5.98 10.21
C PRO A 289 1.93 4.78 9.23
N ARG A 290 0.78 4.11 9.16
CA ARG A 290 0.63 2.84 8.45
C ARG A 290 0.52 3.00 6.94
N ASP A 291 -0.01 4.13 6.49
CA ASP A 291 -0.04 4.47 5.07
C ASP A 291 0.01 5.98 4.86
N PHE A 292 0.45 6.38 3.68
CA PHE A 292 0.44 7.76 3.23
C PHE A 292 0.27 7.80 1.72
N ASN A 293 -0.15 8.92 1.14
CA ASN A 293 -0.21 9.10 -0.31
C ASN A 293 0.09 10.54 -0.72
N PHE A 294 0.43 10.73 -2.00
CA PHE A 294 0.51 12.05 -2.59
C PHE A 294 -0.88 12.56 -2.95
N SER A 295 -1.04 13.89 -2.97
CA SER A 295 -2.10 14.51 -3.77
C SER A 295 -1.90 14.17 -5.26
N GLN A 296 -2.94 14.32 -6.08
CA GLN A 296 -2.87 14.00 -7.53
C GLN A 296 -1.77 14.76 -8.29
N ASP A 297 -1.45 15.98 -7.86
CA ASP A 297 -0.36 16.79 -8.42
C ASP A 297 0.97 16.60 -7.70
N GLU A 298 1.03 15.80 -6.64
CA GLU A 298 2.17 15.61 -5.73
C GLU A 298 2.72 16.90 -5.09
N ASP A 299 1.91 17.94 -4.95
CA ASP A 299 2.27 19.12 -4.14
C ASP A 299 2.12 18.85 -2.65
N PHE A 300 1.35 17.83 -2.27
CA PHE A 300 1.11 17.44 -0.89
C PHE A 300 1.36 15.95 -0.67
N LEU A 301 1.66 15.61 0.58
CA LEU A 301 1.74 14.25 1.08
C LEU A 301 0.86 14.12 2.34
N ILE A 302 -0.03 13.15 2.35
CA ILE A 302 -1.05 12.92 3.36
C ILE A 302 -0.72 11.63 4.11
N VAL A 303 -0.56 11.68 5.42
CA VAL A 303 -0.18 10.52 6.25
C VAL A 303 -1.29 10.19 7.25
N ALA A 304 -1.77 8.95 7.26
CA ALA A 304 -2.69 8.45 8.29
C ALA A 304 -1.91 7.75 9.41
N ASN A 305 -2.07 8.24 10.65
CA ASN A 305 -1.48 7.65 11.84
C ASN A 305 -2.54 6.81 12.57
N GLN A 306 -2.34 5.50 12.58
CA GLN A 306 -3.34 4.52 13.02
C GLN A 306 -3.67 4.66 14.51
N ASP A 307 -2.65 4.77 15.36
CA ASP A 307 -2.81 4.59 16.80
C ASP A 307 -3.13 5.92 17.52
N SER A 308 -2.93 7.06 16.84
CA SER A 308 -3.23 8.40 17.34
C SER A 308 -4.48 9.04 16.73
N ASP A 309 -5.24 8.33 15.90
CA ASP A 309 -6.49 8.80 15.26
C ASP A 309 -6.36 10.15 14.54
N ASN A 310 -5.24 10.37 13.85
CA ASN A 310 -5.02 11.63 13.14
C ASN A 310 -4.33 11.49 11.78
N VAL A 311 -4.57 12.49 10.94
CA VAL A 311 -3.90 12.71 9.66
C VAL A 311 -2.98 13.90 9.78
N THR A 312 -1.81 13.79 9.14
CA THR A 312 -0.86 14.89 8.96
C THR A 312 -0.71 15.20 7.47
N LEU A 313 -0.78 16.49 7.14
CA LEU A 313 -0.60 17.02 5.79
C LEU A 313 0.75 17.72 5.70
N PHE A 314 1.54 17.30 4.72
CA PHE A 314 2.79 17.94 4.34
C PHE A 314 2.65 18.64 3.00
N ALA A 315 3.23 19.83 2.87
CA ALA A 315 3.61 20.36 1.57
C ALA A 315 4.93 19.70 1.14
N ARG A 316 4.98 19.22 -0.10
CA ARG A 316 6.17 18.63 -0.70
C ARG A 316 6.89 19.66 -1.55
N ASN A 317 8.20 19.78 -1.35
CA ASN A 317 9.05 20.50 -2.29
C ASN A 317 9.46 19.54 -3.42
N LYS A 318 8.98 19.78 -4.64
CA LYS A 318 9.29 18.94 -5.81
C LYS A 318 10.74 19.04 -6.27
N GLU A 319 11.43 20.13 -5.96
CA GLU A 319 12.81 20.35 -6.40
C GLU A 319 13.80 19.53 -5.57
N ASN A 320 13.60 19.45 -4.25
CA ASN A 320 14.52 18.78 -3.33
C ASN A 320 13.91 17.58 -2.59
N GLY A 321 12.63 17.29 -2.76
CA GLY A 321 11.91 16.17 -2.17
C GLY A 321 11.43 16.38 -0.73
N GLU A 322 11.89 17.42 -0.04
CA GLU A 322 11.62 17.62 1.39
C GLU A 322 10.13 17.86 1.69
N LEU A 323 9.73 17.47 2.90
CA LEU A 323 8.39 17.61 3.42
C LEU A 323 8.35 18.67 4.52
N VAL A 324 7.39 19.59 4.43
CA VAL A 324 7.09 20.59 5.45
C VAL A 324 5.66 20.42 5.92
N VAL A 325 5.47 20.23 7.23
CA VAL A 325 4.14 20.08 7.83
C VAL A 325 3.35 21.38 7.62
N VAL A 326 2.16 21.27 7.06
CA VAL A 326 1.23 22.40 6.89
C VAL A 326 -0.04 22.24 7.72
N GLN A 327 -0.41 21.01 8.09
CA GLN A 327 -1.49 20.73 9.02
C GLN A 327 -1.22 19.43 9.77
N LYS A 328 -1.64 19.37 11.03
CA LYS A 328 -1.52 18.18 11.90
C LYS A 328 -2.78 18.04 12.75
N ASN A 329 -2.95 16.86 13.36
CA ASN A 329 -4.08 16.56 14.24
C ASN A 329 -5.46 16.66 13.57
N VAL A 330 -5.53 16.41 12.26
CA VAL A 330 -6.81 16.28 11.56
C VAL A 330 -7.41 14.95 11.98
N PHE A 331 -8.59 14.96 12.58
CA PHE A 331 -9.18 13.73 13.12
C PHE A 331 -9.50 12.72 11.99
N LEU A 332 -9.04 11.48 12.15
CA LEU A 332 -9.41 10.33 11.34
C LEU A 332 -9.29 9.09 12.24
N PRO A 333 -10.39 8.39 12.53
CA PRO A 333 -10.34 7.26 13.44
C PRO A 333 -9.66 6.05 12.79
N GLU A 334 -8.64 5.50 13.45
CA GLU A 334 -8.01 4.21 13.13
C GLU A 334 -7.54 4.06 11.67
N GLY A 335 -7.10 5.16 11.04
CA GLY A 335 -6.75 5.21 9.62
C GLY A 335 -5.51 4.37 9.27
N THR A 336 -5.64 3.52 8.24
CA THR A 336 -4.56 2.61 7.79
C THR A 336 -4.31 2.62 6.28
N CYS A 337 -5.12 3.34 5.50
CA CYS A 337 -4.98 3.46 4.05
C CYS A 337 -5.32 4.90 3.63
N VAL A 338 -4.54 5.45 2.70
CA VAL A 338 -4.74 6.78 2.12
C VAL A 338 -4.78 6.67 0.60
N LEU A 339 -5.89 7.09 0.00
CA LEU A 339 -6.08 7.09 -1.46
C LEU A 339 -6.53 8.47 -1.93
N SER A 340 -5.67 9.16 -2.67
CA SER A 340 -6.11 10.30 -3.48
C SER A 340 -6.85 9.79 -4.70
N ILE A 341 -8.03 10.35 -4.96
CA ILE A 341 -8.77 10.10 -6.21
C ILE A 341 -8.78 11.37 -7.06
N GLY A 342 -8.67 11.19 -8.38
CA GLY A 342 -8.90 12.28 -9.33
C GLY A 342 -10.36 12.72 -9.33
N GLU A 343 -10.63 13.90 -9.91
CA GLU A 343 -12.01 14.30 -10.26
C GLU A 343 -12.62 13.39 -11.33
#